data_AF-A0A2D9S9S4-F1
#
_entry.id   AF-A0A2D9S9S4-F1
#
_cell.length_a   1.000
_cell.length_b   1.000
_cell.length_c   1.000
_cell.angle_alpha   90.00
_cell.angle_beta   90.00
_cell.angle_gamma   90.00
#
_symmetry.space_group_name_H-M   'P 1'
#
loop_
_entity.id
_entity.type
_entity.pdbx_description
1 polymer ?
#
loop_
_entity_poly.entity_id
_entity_poly.type
_entity_poly.pdbx_seq_one_letter_code
_entity_poly.pdbx_strand_id
1 'polypeptide(L)'
;MVRILSILPGVVGVLCVVLLLGSLTGISLPEERSAIDMVPCEFEDPELCLIAMTGDNISPPLIFGILNIDLQITWSESDDAWFAVVESEAAIICPPDEETLLTDCTVKDVEDYIIVGGSDEIDGEVNWNIKTDDYRIISGGREGADIGDQ
;
A
#
# COMPACT_ATOMS: atom_id res chain seq x y z
N MET A 1 55.88 2.47 17.41
CA MET A 1 54.55 3.14 17.44
C MET A 1 54.26 3.72 16.07
N VAL A 2 52.96 3.82 15.72
CA VAL A 2 52.37 4.51 14.55
C VAL A 2 52.47 3.80 13.18
N ARG A 3 51.63 2.77 12.95
CA ARG A 3 51.18 2.38 11.58
C ARG A 3 49.71 1.95 11.49
N ILE A 4 49.10 1.53 12.60
CA ILE A 4 47.68 1.13 12.66
C ILE A 4 46.72 2.31 12.42
N LEU A 5 47.10 3.55 12.79
CA LEU A 5 46.27 4.75 12.58
C LEU A 5 46.20 5.22 11.10
N SER A 6 47.06 4.70 10.21
CA SER A 6 47.07 5.08 8.78
C SER A 6 46.21 4.18 7.89
N ILE A 7 45.76 3.03 8.41
CA ILE A 7 44.92 2.07 7.68
C ILE A 7 43.44 2.48 7.73
N LEU A 8 43.05 3.15 8.82
CA LEU A 8 41.67 3.56 9.09
C LEU A 8 41.04 4.42 7.96
N PRO A 9 41.69 5.46 7.41
CA PRO A 9 41.12 6.22 6.29
C PRO A 9 41.06 5.41 4.98
N GLY A 10 41.99 4.48 4.76
CA GLY A 10 41.97 3.61 3.58
C GLY A 10 40.82 2.61 3.61
N VAL A 11 40.56 2.00 4.77
CA VAL A 11 39.43 1.07 4.96
C VAL A 11 38.08 1.77 4.80
N VAL A 12 37.94 2.97 5.37
CA VAL A 12 36.72 3.78 5.23
C VAL A 12 36.48 4.14 3.75
N GLY A 13 37.54 4.53 3.02
CA GLY A 13 37.44 4.82 1.59
C GLY A 13 36.99 3.61 0.77
N VAL A 14 37.56 2.43 1.01
CA VAL A 14 37.15 1.19 0.35
C VAL A 14 35.70 0.84 0.68
N LEU A 15 35.28 0.99 1.93
CA LEU A 15 33.93 0.70 2.38
C LEU A 15 32.91 1.64 1.70
N CYS A 16 33.21 2.93 1.59
CA CYS A 16 32.38 3.88 0.84
C CYS A 16 32.26 3.52 -0.65
N VAL A 17 33.36 3.09 -1.29
CA VAL A 17 33.32 2.66 -2.69
C VAL A 17 32.45 1.41 -2.87
N VAL A 18 32.56 0.43 -1.96
CA VAL A 18 31.72 -0.77 -1.99
C VAL A 18 30.25 -0.42 -1.80
N LEU A 19 29.91 0.47 -0.86
CA LEU A 19 28.53 0.92 -0.64
C LEU A 19 27.98 1.67 -1.86
N LEU A 20 28.77 2.55 -2.49
CA LEU A 20 28.35 3.27 -3.69
C LEU A 20 28.10 2.30 -4.86
N LEU A 21 28.99 1.34 -5.08
CA LEU A 21 28.83 0.34 -6.13
C LEU A 21 27.63 -0.58 -5.85
N GLY A 22 27.40 -0.96 -4.60
CA GLY A 22 26.24 -1.75 -4.18
C GLY A 22 24.91 -1.01 -4.30
N SER A 23 24.89 0.31 -4.06
CA SER A 23 23.68 1.13 -4.19
C SER A 23 23.20 1.32 -5.63
N LEU A 24 24.06 1.07 -6.63
CA LEU A 24 23.67 1.13 -8.04
C LEU A 24 22.79 -0.05 -8.46
N THR A 25 22.79 -1.13 -7.67
CA THR A 25 21.92 -2.29 -7.89
C THR A 25 20.73 -2.20 -6.94
N GLY A 26 19.59 -1.74 -7.45
CA GLY A 26 18.32 -1.81 -6.72
C GLY A 26 17.92 -3.27 -6.51
N ILE A 27 17.47 -3.60 -5.30
CA ILE A 27 16.88 -4.91 -5.01
C ILE A 27 15.39 -4.80 -5.36
N SER A 28 14.96 -5.50 -6.40
CA SER A 28 13.54 -5.69 -6.72
C SER A 28 12.97 -6.76 -5.80
N LEU A 29 11.93 -6.43 -5.04
CA LEU A 29 11.12 -7.42 -4.34
C LEU A 29 10.29 -8.23 -5.35
N PRO A 30 9.98 -9.51 -5.06
CA PRO A 30 9.10 -10.29 -5.93
C PRO A 30 7.73 -9.60 -6.06
N GLU A 31 7.14 -9.67 -7.27
CA GLU A 31 5.78 -9.21 -7.53
C GLU A 31 4.79 -10.17 -6.87
N GLU A 32 4.09 -9.70 -5.85
CA GLU A 32 3.00 -10.43 -5.20
C GLU A 32 1.69 -10.06 -5.89
N ARG A 33 0.94 -11.06 -6.39
CA ARG A 33 -0.39 -10.87 -6.97
C ARG A 33 -1.44 -11.48 -6.05
N SER A 34 -2.44 -10.68 -5.70
CA SER A 34 -3.62 -11.12 -4.96
C SER A 34 -4.87 -10.87 -5.80
N ALA A 35 -5.81 -11.83 -5.77
CA ALA A 35 -7.14 -11.65 -6.33
C ALA A 35 -8.08 -11.29 -5.18
N ILE A 36 -8.76 -10.16 -5.28
CA ILE A 36 -9.76 -9.69 -4.33
C ILE A 36 -11.05 -9.51 -5.13
N ASP A 37 -12.14 -10.07 -4.63
CA ASP A 37 -13.44 -9.94 -5.28
C ASP A 37 -13.90 -8.48 -5.30
N MET A 38 -14.54 -8.11 -6.40
CA MET A 38 -15.03 -6.76 -6.62
C MET A 38 -16.25 -6.48 -5.73
N VAL A 39 -16.27 -5.30 -5.11
CA VAL A 39 -17.41 -4.86 -4.30
C VAL A 39 -18.48 -4.31 -5.25
N PRO A 40 -19.71 -4.84 -5.24
CA PRO A 40 -20.77 -4.37 -6.13
C PRO A 40 -21.22 -2.95 -5.74
N CYS A 41 -21.55 -2.13 -6.75
CA CYS A 41 -21.95 -0.74 -6.56
C CYS A 41 -23.15 -0.40 -7.46
N GLU A 42 -24.34 -0.31 -6.86
CA GLU A 42 -25.60 -0.01 -7.57
C GLU A 42 -25.86 1.49 -7.77
N PHE A 43 -25.01 2.36 -7.20
CA PHE A 43 -25.16 3.81 -7.25
C PHE A 43 -24.26 4.43 -8.33
N GLU A 44 -24.73 5.51 -8.96
CA GLU A 44 -23.91 6.32 -9.90
C GLU A 44 -22.76 7.03 -9.18
N ASP A 45 -22.92 7.31 -7.88
CA ASP A 45 -21.88 7.92 -7.06
C ASP A 45 -21.12 6.84 -6.26
N PRO A 46 -19.83 6.58 -6.58
CA PRO A 46 -19.05 5.55 -5.90
C PRO A 46 -18.81 5.88 -4.42
N GLU A 47 -18.97 7.14 -4.00
CA GLU A 47 -18.86 7.50 -2.59
C GLU A 47 -20.01 6.98 -1.73
N LEU A 48 -21.13 6.58 -2.34
CA LEU A 48 -22.30 6.04 -1.65
C LEU A 48 -22.27 4.52 -1.54
N CYS A 49 -21.31 3.87 -2.20
CA CYS A 49 -21.17 2.43 -2.20
C CYS A 49 -20.41 1.94 -0.98
N LEU A 50 -20.71 0.69 -0.60
CA LEU A 50 -20.01 0.03 0.49
C LEU A 50 -18.56 -0.22 0.09
N ILE A 51 -17.68 -0.22 1.08
CA ILE A 51 -16.27 -0.56 0.90
C ILE A 51 -15.96 -1.91 1.52
N ALA A 52 -15.01 -2.64 0.93
CA ALA A 52 -14.34 -3.74 1.58
C ALA A 52 -13.05 -3.25 2.25
N MET A 53 -12.62 -3.94 3.30
CA MET A 53 -11.37 -3.64 3.99
C MET A 53 -10.63 -4.94 4.31
N THR A 54 -9.30 -4.95 4.15
CA THR A 54 -8.48 -6.08 4.55
C THR A 54 -8.63 -6.40 6.04
N GLY A 55 -8.81 -7.68 6.37
CA GLY A 55 -9.01 -8.14 7.75
C GLY A 55 -7.76 -8.01 8.62
N ASP A 56 -6.59 -8.24 8.04
CA ASP A 56 -5.29 -8.12 8.68
C ASP A 56 -4.62 -6.77 8.42
N ASN A 57 -3.77 -6.35 9.36
CA ASN A 57 -2.93 -5.16 9.19
C ASN A 57 -1.69 -5.50 8.36
N ILE A 58 -1.33 -4.58 7.47
CA ILE A 58 -0.03 -4.52 6.84
C ILE A 58 0.90 -3.77 7.80
N SER A 59 1.79 -4.49 8.46
CA SER A 59 2.76 -3.95 9.42
C SER A 59 4.17 -4.00 8.85
N PRO A 60 4.67 -2.90 8.25
CA PRO A 60 6.00 -2.89 7.64
C PRO A 60 7.09 -3.02 8.70
N PRO A 61 8.19 -3.74 8.40
CA PRO A 61 9.28 -3.87 9.36
C PRO A 61 9.92 -2.51 9.70
N LEU A 62 10.40 -2.34 10.93
CA LEU A 62 11.01 -1.09 11.41
C LEU A 62 12.15 -0.55 10.53
N ILE A 63 12.83 -1.42 9.77
CA ILE A 63 13.88 -1.01 8.83
C ILE A 63 13.33 -0.11 7.71
N PHE A 64 12.03 -0.17 7.41
CA PHE A 64 11.40 0.68 6.40
C PHE A 64 11.36 2.15 6.83
N GLY A 65 11.44 2.45 8.13
CA GLY A 65 11.48 3.84 8.62
C GLY A 65 12.79 4.57 8.33
N ILE A 66 13.87 3.83 8.04
CA ILE A 66 15.16 4.42 7.66
C ILE A 66 15.43 4.33 6.15
N LEU A 67 14.72 3.45 5.45
CA LEU A 67 14.84 3.28 4.01
C LEU A 67 13.78 4.15 3.32
N ASN A 68 14.08 4.61 2.10
CA ASN A 68 13.06 5.25 1.28
C ASN A 68 12.50 4.18 0.34
N ILE A 69 11.33 3.65 0.68
CA ILE A 69 10.70 2.56 -0.07
C ILE A 69 9.42 3.11 -0.70
N ASP A 70 9.40 3.12 -2.02
CA ASP A 70 8.24 3.48 -2.82
C ASP A 70 7.58 2.19 -3.31
N LEU A 71 6.33 1.99 -2.90
CA LEU A 71 5.48 0.91 -3.36
C LEU A 71 4.58 1.42 -4.47
N GLN A 72 4.48 0.66 -5.54
CA GLN A 72 3.53 0.87 -6.61
C GLN A 72 2.50 -0.25 -6.53
N ILE A 73 1.23 0.12 -6.38
CA ILE A 73 0.11 -0.80 -6.42
C ILE A 73 -0.58 -0.59 -7.75
N THR A 74 -0.80 -1.67 -8.50
CA THR A 74 -1.52 -1.65 -9.78
C THR A 74 -2.67 -2.65 -9.76
N TRP A 75 -3.79 -2.31 -10.40
CA TRP A 75 -4.93 -3.22 -10.54
C TRP A 75 -5.46 -3.22 -11.97
N SER A 76 -5.99 -4.38 -12.39
CA SER A 76 -6.44 -4.62 -13.76
C SER A 76 -7.80 -3.96 -14.04
N GLU A 77 -8.73 -4.09 -13.09
CA GLU A 77 -10.11 -3.62 -13.24
C GLU A 77 -10.28 -2.18 -12.75
N SER A 78 -9.50 -1.25 -13.31
CA SER A 78 -9.51 0.17 -12.89
C SER A 78 -10.77 0.94 -13.29
N ASP A 79 -11.45 0.48 -14.34
CA ASP A 79 -12.72 1.03 -14.81
C ASP A 79 -13.89 0.66 -13.88
N ASP A 80 -13.80 -0.48 -13.20
CA ASP A 80 -14.89 -1.04 -12.39
C ASP A 80 -14.61 -1.01 -10.87
N ALA A 81 -13.34 -0.89 -10.45
CA ALA A 81 -12.97 -0.83 -9.04
C ALA A 81 -11.85 0.17 -8.75
N TRP A 82 -11.83 0.63 -7.50
CA TRP A 82 -10.80 1.50 -6.97
C TRP A 82 -10.25 0.95 -5.64
N PHE A 83 -9.03 1.37 -5.31
CA PHE A 83 -8.35 1.00 -4.07
C PHE A 83 -7.81 2.23 -3.36
N ALA A 84 -7.74 2.16 -2.04
CA ALA A 84 -7.03 3.14 -1.23
C ALA A 84 -6.28 2.45 -0.09
N VAL A 85 -5.19 3.08 0.34
CA VAL A 85 -4.45 2.70 1.54
C VAL A 85 -4.91 3.60 2.67
N VAL A 86 -5.32 3.00 3.78
CA VAL A 86 -5.79 3.68 4.98
C VAL A 86 -4.94 3.35 6.19
N GLU A 87 -4.92 4.24 7.17
CA GLU A 87 -4.44 3.95 8.52
C GLU A 87 -5.27 2.80 9.14
N SER A 88 -4.62 1.92 9.93
CA SER A 88 -5.32 0.76 10.53
C SER A 88 -6.43 1.14 11.49
N GLU A 89 -6.38 2.35 12.04
CA GLU A 89 -7.40 2.97 12.88
C GLU A 89 -8.77 3.07 12.17
N ALA A 90 -8.79 3.08 10.84
CA ALA A 90 -10.03 3.05 10.06
C ALA A 90 -10.91 1.84 10.43
N ALA A 91 -10.32 0.69 10.79
CA ALA A 91 -11.04 -0.51 11.20
C ALA A 91 -11.79 -0.35 12.54
N ILE A 92 -11.46 0.66 13.35
CA ILE A 92 -12.18 0.95 14.60
C ILE A 92 -13.54 1.59 14.30
N ILE A 93 -13.58 2.45 13.28
CA ILE A 93 -14.80 3.14 12.84
C ILE A 93 -15.60 2.24 11.91
N CYS A 94 -14.89 1.55 11.01
CA CYS A 94 -15.44 0.75 9.95
C CYS A 94 -14.83 -0.66 9.94
N PRO A 95 -15.25 -1.53 10.88
CA PRO A 95 -14.70 -2.88 10.97
C PRO A 95 -15.16 -3.74 9.78
N PRO A 96 -14.26 -4.50 9.13
CA PRO A 96 -14.66 -5.50 8.16
C PRO A 96 -15.30 -6.72 8.83
N ASP A 97 -16.26 -7.31 8.13
CA ASP A 97 -16.79 -8.63 8.48
C ASP A 97 -15.71 -9.72 8.32
N GLU A 98 -15.66 -10.67 9.25
CA GLU A 98 -14.58 -11.67 9.32
C GLU A 98 -14.62 -12.68 8.16
N GLU A 99 -15.78 -12.93 7.55
CA GLU A 99 -15.94 -13.91 6.47
C GLU A 99 -15.90 -13.26 5.09
N THR A 100 -16.53 -12.09 4.94
CA THR A 100 -16.73 -11.43 3.65
C THR A 100 -15.78 -10.27 3.40
N LEU A 101 -15.09 -9.76 4.43
CA LEU A 101 -14.25 -8.55 4.40
C LEU A 101 -15.00 -7.26 3.97
N LEU A 102 -16.32 -7.35 3.76
CA LEU A 102 -17.17 -6.21 3.50
C LEU A 102 -17.38 -5.41 4.78
N THR A 103 -17.52 -4.11 4.62
CA THR A 103 -17.86 -3.21 5.72
C THR A 103 -19.27 -2.64 5.51
N ASP A 104 -19.88 -2.17 6.60
CA ASP A 104 -21.17 -1.47 6.56
C ASP A 104 -21.02 0.05 6.34
N CYS A 105 -19.85 0.51 5.87
CA CYS A 105 -19.56 1.93 5.71
C CYS A 105 -19.16 2.29 4.28
N THR A 106 -19.09 3.59 4.05
CA THR A 106 -18.76 4.20 2.78
C THR A 106 -17.38 4.85 2.84
N VAL A 107 -16.85 5.28 1.69
CA VAL A 107 -15.57 5.99 1.64
C VAL A 107 -15.58 7.26 2.50
N LYS A 108 -16.72 7.93 2.62
CA LYS A 108 -16.86 9.18 3.41
C LYS A 108 -16.64 8.95 4.91
N ASP A 109 -16.92 7.74 5.39
CA ASP A 109 -16.77 7.40 6.81
C ASP A 109 -15.30 7.19 7.21
N VAL A 110 -14.43 6.93 6.22
CA VAL A 110 -13.00 6.65 6.41
C VAL A 110 -12.09 7.64 5.68
N GLU A 111 -12.64 8.69 5.07
CA GLU A 111 -11.92 9.67 4.25
C GLU A 111 -10.72 10.28 4.99
N ASP A 112 -10.89 10.60 6.27
CA ASP A 112 -9.85 11.18 7.14
C ASP A 112 -8.66 10.22 7.39
N TYR A 113 -8.83 8.93 7.14
CA TYR A 113 -7.79 7.91 7.32
C TYR A 113 -7.11 7.50 6.01
N ILE A 114 -7.57 8.01 4.86
CA ILE A 114 -6.97 7.71 3.56
C ILE A 114 -5.60 8.39 3.46
N ILE A 115 -4.59 7.58 3.19
CA ILE A 115 -3.21 8.04 2.98
C ILE A 115 -2.96 8.26 1.49
N VAL A 116 -3.44 7.34 0.66
CA VAL A 116 -3.29 7.41 -0.79
C VAL A 116 -4.39 6.62 -1.49
N GLY A 117 -4.71 6.98 -2.73
CA GLY A 117 -5.71 6.30 -3.54
C GLY A 117 -7.10 6.90 -3.35
N GLY A 118 -8.14 6.10 -3.64
CA GLY A 118 -9.54 6.49 -3.47
C GLY A 118 -10.36 6.36 -4.75
N SER A 119 -11.63 6.71 -4.65
CA SER A 119 -12.60 6.65 -5.76
C SER A 119 -12.26 7.59 -6.93
N ASP A 120 -11.39 8.56 -6.70
CA ASP A 120 -10.93 9.50 -7.73
C ASP A 120 -9.79 8.94 -8.61
N GLU A 121 -9.19 7.81 -8.21
CA GLU A 121 -8.08 7.19 -8.96
C GLU A 121 -8.56 6.39 -10.17
N ILE A 122 -8.31 6.89 -11.37
CA ILE A 122 -8.81 6.31 -12.63
C ILE A 122 -7.73 5.47 -13.33
N ASP A 123 -6.44 5.78 -13.11
CA ASP A 123 -5.34 5.22 -13.91
C ASP A 123 -4.94 3.79 -13.49
N GLY A 124 -5.58 3.23 -12.46
CA GLY A 124 -5.31 1.86 -12.00
C GLY A 124 -3.96 1.68 -11.30
N GLU A 125 -3.32 2.78 -10.91
CA GLU A 125 -2.01 2.79 -10.27
C GLU A 125 -1.98 3.80 -9.13
N VAL A 126 -1.42 3.39 -8.00
CA VAL A 126 -1.08 4.31 -6.91
C VAL A 126 0.35 4.10 -6.44
N ASN A 127 1.07 5.21 -6.27
CA ASN A 127 2.43 5.22 -5.74
C ASN A 127 2.42 5.73 -4.31
N TRP A 128 3.02 4.97 -3.41
CA TRP A 128 3.00 5.26 -1.99
C TRP A 128 4.35 5.02 -1.34
N ASN A 129 4.81 6.03 -0.62
CA ASN A 129 6.01 5.93 0.18
C ASN A 129 5.67 5.36 1.56
N ILE A 130 5.81 4.05 1.70
CA ILE A 130 5.43 3.31 2.91
C ILE A 130 6.34 3.66 4.10
N LYS A 131 5.73 3.85 5.28
CA LYS A 131 6.45 4.06 6.55
C LYS A 131 6.33 2.83 7.44
N THR A 132 6.46 3.01 8.75
CA THR A 132 6.48 1.92 9.74
C THR A 132 5.17 1.75 10.51
N ASP A 133 4.20 2.61 10.25
CA ASP A 133 2.86 2.52 10.83
C ASP A 133 2.10 1.31 10.30
N ASP A 134 0.97 0.98 10.91
CA ASP A 134 0.14 -0.14 10.47
C ASP A 134 -0.92 0.34 9.48
N TYR A 135 -1.08 -0.37 8.36
CA TYR A 135 -1.98 0.04 7.28
C TYR A 135 -3.00 -1.05 6.94
N ARG A 136 -4.09 -0.63 6.30
CA ARG A 136 -5.04 -1.52 5.65
C ARG A 136 -5.32 -1.04 4.23
N ILE A 137 -5.85 -1.94 3.41
CA ILE A 137 -6.30 -1.61 2.06
C ILE A 137 -7.82 -1.63 2.08
N ILE A 138 -8.43 -0.58 1.54
CA ILE A 138 -9.85 -0.56 1.22
C ILE A 138 -10.05 -0.64 -0.28
N SER A 139 -11.18 -1.23 -0.68
CA SER A 139 -11.62 -1.24 -2.08
C SER A 139 -13.10 -0.94 -2.17
N GLY A 140 -13.51 -0.39 -3.30
CA GLY A 140 -14.91 -0.16 -3.63
C GLY A 140 -15.15 -0.33 -5.12
N GLY A 141 -16.40 -0.63 -5.47
CA GLY A 141 -16.86 -0.64 -6.86
C GLY A 141 -17.09 0.77 -7.40
N ARG A 142 -17.05 0.89 -8.72
CA ARG A 142 -17.52 2.05 -9.47
C ARG A 142 -18.94 1.80 -10.00
N GLU A 143 -19.57 2.81 -10.59
CA GLU A 143 -20.90 2.68 -11.18
C GLU A 143 -20.96 1.48 -12.14
N GLY A 144 -21.87 0.54 -11.89
CA GLY A 144 -22.06 -0.64 -12.74
C GLY A 144 -21.11 -1.80 -12.42
N ALA A 145 -20.26 -1.67 -11.40
CA ALA A 145 -19.49 -2.78 -10.86
C ALA A 145 -20.43 -3.86 -10.32
N ASP A 146 -20.32 -5.06 -10.89
CA ASP A 146 -20.97 -6.28 -10.42
C ASP A 146 -19.91 -7.25 -9.93
N ILE A 147 -20.33 -8.29 -9.21
CA ILE A 147 -19.45 -9.40 -8.84
C ILE A 147 -19.01 -10.04 -10.16
N GLY A 148 -17.78 -9.76 -10.60
CA GLY A 148 -17.26 -10.22 -11.89
C GLY A 148 -17.44 -11.72 -12.09
N ASP A 149 -17.51 -12.15 -13.36
CA ASP A 149 -17.60 -13.57 -13.71
C ASP A 149 -16.37 -14.32 -13.16
N GLN A 150 -16.60 -15.18 -12.16
CA GLN A 150 -15.62 -16.06 -11.50
C GLN A 150 -15.03 -17.11 -12.43
#